data_AF-A0A2D5WB71-F1
#
_entry.id   AF-A0A2D5WB71-F1
#
_cell.length_a   1.000
_cell.length_b   1.000
_cell.length_c   1.000
_cell.angle_alpha   90.00
_cell.angle_beta   90.00
_cell.angle_gamma   90.00
#
_symmetry.space_group_name_H-M   'P 1'
#
loop_
_entity.id
_entity.type
_entity.pdbx_description
1 polymer ?
#
loop_
_entity_poly.entity_id
_entity_poly.type
_entity_poly.pdbx_seq_one_letter_code
_entity_poly.pdbx_strand_id
1 'polypeptide(L)'
;SLSFALDGLLWDTRAAGFHHTDLLLLALNALVIFRLGRRFATEPSRPLATAAALCAALLFLLHPLQVELLPAAPRRADALCLLFSLLALQRATRPVGVGPVGAGPVGGWPLALLVTFAVLSKETGLLALPLAALGVHLHSTPATHSKHSKHGGERLRQTFRTLTPTLTLVLVALAARTAILSGLGGYGDSAPGRGSASGLSALAELPTRLGQYAALVLYPQPLFANPTPALCISLLALGLALATLLCLRPREPGKRTAIPLLLIWLAGAALLNSTAGRVSWWYGLQFLPPLVLLLAQFIERAGSTWRNGGRLFPIPLSLVTVLCALPQVSRSGALVEYTEWQRGSDATREWLGRAQAALAPARQGTRLTLVDMPAGVIPAQTGPAVHSAALLAPYSLVAWLEVHFPGRTFRLAERQGAMLDAGPQGTGRLPIHIEFSRRLVP
;
A
#
# COMPACT_ATOMS: atom_id res chain seq x y z
N SER A 1 3.93 -6.07 16.39
CA SER A 1 4.37 -6.47 15.03
C SER A 1 5.80 -6.99 15.10
N LEU A 2 6.12 -8.10 14.44
CA LEU A 2 7.49 -8.65 14.40
C LEU A 2 8.49 -7.66 13.80
N SER A 3 8.08 -6.85 12.80
CA SER A 3 8.97 -5.86 12.18
C SER A 3 9.40 -4.75 13.15
N PHE A 4 8.51 -4.31 14.04
CA PHE A 4 8.87 -3.32 15.08
C PHE A 4 9.74 -3.95 16.19
N ALA A 5 9.51 -5.23 16.52
CA ALA A 5 10.38 -5.92 17.47
C ALA A 5 11.81 -6.07 16.92
N LEU A 6 11.94 -6.44 15.65
CA LEU A 6 13.25 -6.50 14.97
C LEU A 6 13.92 -5.13 14.92
N ASP A 7 13.19 -4.07 14.60
CA ASP A 7 13.75 -2.72 14.64
C ASP A 7 14.15 -2.32 16.06
N GLY A 8 13.37 -2.66 17.08
CA GLY A 8 13.74 -2.45 18.47
C GLY A 8 15.02 -3.19 18.86
N LEU A 9 15.25 -4.39 18.33
CA LEU A 9 16.49 -5.13 18.55
C LEU A 9 17.69 -4.51 17.82
N LEU A 10 17.50 -3.99 16.61
CA LEU A 10 18.57 -3.44 15.77
C LEU A 10 18.92 -1.99 16.11
N TRP A 11 17.91 -1.20 16.45
CA TRP A 11 17.98 0.26 16.57
C TRP A 11 17.65 0.77 17.97
N ASP A 12 17.22 -0.11 18.88
CA ASP A 12 16.64 0.25 20.17
C ASP A 12 15.39 1.14 19.96
N THR A 13 15.18 2.16 20.78
CA THR A 13 14.06 3.10 20.69
C THR A 13 14.34 4.30 19.77
N ARG A 14 15.44 4.27 19.00
CA ARG A 14 15.84 5.40 18.14
C ARG A 14 14.99 5.49 16.88
N ALA A 15 14.14 6.53 16.81
CA ALA A 15 13.23 6.80 15.68
C ALA A 15 13.92 6.77 14.30
N ALA A 16 15.17 7.25 14.21
CA ALA A 16 15.94 7.22 12.97
C ALA A 16 16.03 5.80 12.38
N GLY A 17 16.25 4.77 13.19
CA GLY A 17 16.37 3.39 12.71
C GLY A 17 15.08 2.88 12.05
N PHE A 18 13.93 3.21 12.65
CA PHE A 18 12.62 2.85 12.09
C PHE A 18 12.41 3.49 10.70
N HIS A 19 12.81 4.75 10.52
CA HIS A 19 12.76 5.41 9.22
C HIS A 19 13.70 4.80 8.18
N HIS A 20 14.90 4.34 8.57
CA HIS A 20 15.80 3.64 7.66
C HIS A 20 15.16 2.34 7.14
N THR A 21 14.49 1.59 8.01
CA THR A 21 13.73 0.40 7.60
C THR A 21 12.64 0.75 6.58
N ASP A 22 11.89 1.84 6.78
CA ASP A 22 10.84 2.26 5.85
C ASP A 22 11.40 2.73 4.49
N LEU A 23 12.53 3.44 4.48
CA LEU A 23 13.25 3.82 3.25
C LEU A 23 13.79 2.59 2.50
N LEU A 24 14.32 1.60 3.22
CA LEU A 24 14.76 0.34 2.63
C LEU A 24 13.58 -0.40 1.99
N LEU A 25 12.42 -0.45 2.66
CA LEU A 25 11.22 -1.06 2.10
C LEU A 25 10.74 -0.34 0.84
N LEU A 26 10.79 0.99 0.81
CA LEU A 26 10.49 1.78 -0.38
C LEU A 26 11.44 1.43 -1.54
N ALA A 27 12.74 1.38 -1.30
CA ALA A 27 13.75 1.03 -2.30
C ALA A 27 13.58 -0.41 -2.83
N LEU A 28 13.29 -1.36 -1.95
CA LEU A 28 13.02 -2.75 -2.33
C LEU A 28 11.76 -2.87 -3.19
N ASN A 29 10.68 -2.16 -2.83
CA ASN A 29 9.46 -2.11 -3.63
C ASN A 29 9.75 -1.56 -5.04
N ALA A 30 10.47 -0.45 -5.14
CA ALA A 30 10.85 0.15 -6.42
C ALA A 30 11.72 -0.80 -7.28
N LEU A 31 12.66 -1.52 -6.65
CA LEU A 31 13.50 -2.50 -7.33
C LEU A 31 12.68 -3.67 -7.89
N VAL A 32 11.67 -4.16 -7.15
CA VAL A 32 10.79 -5.22 -7.65
C VAL A 32 9.89 -4.70 -8.78
N ILE A 33 9.39 -3.46 -8.69
CA ILE A 33 8.64 -2.80 -9.78
C ILE A 33 9.51 -2.70 -11.04
N PHE A 34 10.77 -2.27 -10.93
CA PHE A 34 11.71 -2.26 -12.06
C PHE A 34 11.86 -3.66 -12.69
N ARG A 35 12.07 -4.69 -11.86
CA ARG A 35 12.21 -6.08 -12.32
C ARG A 35 10.95 -6.59 -13.01
N LEU A 36 9.76 -6.28 -12.48
CA LEU A 36 8.48 -6.62 -13.09
C LEU A 36 8.25 -5.84 -14.38
N GLY A 37 8.58 -4.55 -14.44
CA GLY A 37 8.49 -3.73 -15.65
C GLY A 37 9.31 -4.31 -16.79
N ARG A 38 10.57 -4.70 -16.52
CA ARG A 38 11.41 -5.39 -17.51
C ARG A 38 10.84 -6.74 -17.94
N ARG A 39 10.22 -7.46 -17.01
CA ARG A 39 9.61 -8.77 -17.28
C ARG A 39 8.35 -8.66 -18.15
N PHE A 40 7.54 -7.64 -17.91
CA PHE A 40 6.31 -7.39 -18.65
C PHE A 40 6.56 -6.74 -20.00
N ALA A 41 7.78 -6.26 -20.25
CA ALA A 41 8.14 -5.72 -21.54
C ALA A 41 8.00 -6.77 -22.65
N THR A 42 7.49 -6.33 -23.81
CA THR A 42 7.36 -7.18 -24.99
C THR A 42 8.72 -7.67 -25.52
N GLU A 43 9.76 -6.85 -25.33
CA GLU A 43 11.14 -7.17 -25.73
C GLU A 43 12.14 -6.82 -24.61
N PRO A 44 12.28 -7.67 -23.57
CA PRO A 44 13.01 -7.37 -22.33
C PRO A 44 14.49 -6.99 -22.49
N SER A 45 15.11 -7.43 -23.59
CA SER A 45 16.52 -7.18 -23.92
C SER A 45 16.76 -5.81 -24.55
N ARG A 46 15.71 -5.06 -24.88
CA ARG A 46 15.87 -3.75 -25.53
C ARG A 46 16.14 -2.64 -24.51
N PRO A 47 16.96 -1.64 -24.87
CA PRO A 47 17.23 -0.49 -23.99
C PRO A 47 15.95 0.27 -23.65
N LEU A 48 15.00 0.39 -24.60
CA LEU A 48 13.71 1.03 -24.37
C LEU A 48 12.89 0.35 -23.28
N ALA A 49 12.88 -0.99 -23.21
CA ALA A 49 12.18 -1.73 -22.16
C ALA A 49 12.79 -1.47 -20.78
N THR A 50 14.12 -1.36 -20.71
CA THR A 50 14.84 -1.04 -19.48
C THR A 50 14.57 0.39 -19.04
N ALA A 51 14.57 1.35 -19.98
CA ALA A 51 14.23 2.75 -19.71
C ALA A 51 12.78 2.88 -19.23
N ALA A 52 11.82 2.24 -19.89
CA ALA A 52 10.41 2.25 -19.48
C ALA A 52 10.21 1.67 -18.07
N ALA A 53 10.88 0.54 -17.77
CA ALA A 53 10.84 -0.06 -16.43
C ALA A 53 11.50 0.83 -15.36
N LEU A 54 12.59 1.52 -15.70
CA LEU A 54 13.23 2.49 -14.81
C LEU A 54 12.30 3.67 -14.55
N CYS A 55 11.64 4.20 -15.58
CA CYS A 55 10.63 5.24 -15.43
C CYS A 55 9.51 4.81 -14.48
N ALA A 56 9.00 3.57 -14.59
CA ALA A 56 7.98 3.09 -13.64
C ALA A 56 8.48 3.05 -12.19
N ALA A 57 9.70 2.59 -11.95
CA ALA A 57 10.28 2.57 -10.61
C ALA A 57 10.51 3.99 -10.05
N LEU A 58 10.98 4.92 -10.90
CA LEU A 58 11.17 6.33 -10.52
C LEU A 58 9.84 7.01 -10.22
N LEU A 59 8.81 6.79 -11.05
CA LEU A 59 7.45 7.31 -10.79
C LEU A 59 6.89 6.79 -9.48
N PHE A 60 7.12 5.51 -9.15
CA PHE A 60 6.73 4.95 -7.86
C PHE A 60 7.47 5.61 -6.68
N LEU A 61 8.79 5.79 -6.80
CA LEU A 61 9.64 6.41 -5.76
C LEU A 61 9.28 7.88 -5.52
N LEU A 62 9.05 8.63 -6.59
CA LEU A 62 8.78 10.06 -6.55
C LEU A 62 7.31 10.38 -6.29
N HIS A 63 6.42 9.38 -6.28
CA HIS A 63 5.00 9.63 -6.09
C HIS A 63 4.74 10.37 -4.76
N PRO A 64 3.90 11.44 -4.71
CA PRO A 64 3.67 12.24 -3.51
C PRO A 64 3.10 11.43 -2.34
N LEU A 65 2.40 10.33 -2.66
CA LEU A 65 1.92 9.36 -1.67
C LEU A 65 3.03 8.82 -0.75
N GLN A 66 4.29 8.78 -1.21
CA GLN A 66 5.40 8.31 -0.36
C GLN A 66 5.67 9.25 0.82
N VAL A 67 5.48 10.57 0.65
CA VAL A 67 5.61 11.57 1.73
C VAL A 67 4.59 11.34 2.84
N GLU A 68 3.48 10.72 2.49
CA GLU A 68 2.42 10.47 3.44
C GLU A 68 2.65 9.14 4.17
N LEU A 69 3.22 8.15 3.48
CA LEU A 69 3.48 6.82 4.02
C LEU A 69 4.73 6.76 4.91
N LEU A 70 5.84 7.34 4.47
CA LEU A 70 7.15 7.16 5.10
C LEU A 70 7.27 7.76 6.51
N PRO A 71 6.73 8.95 6.83
CA PRO A 71 6.89 9.54 8.15
C PRO A 71 6.10 8.79 9.24
N ALA A 72 5.04 8.08 8.85
CA ALA A 72 4.19 7.36 9.77
C ALA A 72 4.60 5.88 9.87
N ALA A 73 5.49 5.56 10.81
CA ALA A 73 5.98 4.20 11.05
C ALA A 73 4.85 3.13 11.12
N PRO A 74 3.66 3.37 11.73
CA PRO A 74 2.56 2.39 11.71
C PRO A 74 2.08 1.98 10.30
N ARG A 75 2.28 2.83 9.28
CA ARG A 75 1.92 2.55 7.89
C ARG A 75 2.88 1.57 7.19
N ARG A 76 3.96 1.15 7.86
CA ARG A 76 4.88 0.12 7.36
C ARG A 76 4.19 -1.18 6.95
N ALA A 77 3.09 -1.54 7.61
CA ALA A 77 2.30 -2.72 7.25
C ALA A 77 1.88 -2.70 5.77
N ASP A 78 1.51 -1.53 5.23
CA ASP A 78 1.17 -1.36 3.82
C ASP A 78 2.36 -1.58 2.89
N ALA A 79 3.54 -1.07 3.24
CA ALA A 79 4.76 -1.21 2.47
C ALA A 79 5.27 -2.66 2.43
N LEU A 80 5.21 -3.38 3.56
CA LEU A 80 5.53 -4.81 3.65
C LEU A 80 4.53 -5.66 2.87
N CYS A 81 3.24 -5.40 3.04
CA CYS A 81 2.17 -6.05 2.29
C CYS A 81 2.39 -5.89 0.78
N LEU A 82 2.70 -4.68 0.32
CA LEU A 82 3.02 -4.41 -1.07
C LEU A 82 4.27 -5.18 -1.53
N LEU A 83 5.36 -5.16 -0.75
CA LEU A 83 6.61 -5.85 -1.10
C LEU A 83 6.40 -7.34 -1.30
N PHE A 84 5.73 -7.99 -0.35
CA PHE A 84 5.45 -9.42 -0.45
C PHE A 84 4.49 -9.75 -1.60
N SER A 85 3.50 -8.89 -1.88
CA SER A 85 2.61 -9.04 -3.03
C SER A 85 3.36 -8.93 -4.37
N LEU A 86 4.26 -7.95 -4.48
CA LEU A 86 5.12 -7.74 -5.65
C LEU A 86 6.08 -8.92 -5.86
N LEU A 87 6.72 -9.41 -4.80
CA LEU A 87 7.61 -10.57 -4.86
C LEU A 87 6.84 -11.85 -5.21
N ALA A 88 5.64 -12.05 -4.66
CA ALA A 88 4.76 -13.16 -5.01
C ALA A 88 4.39 -13.10 -6.50
N LEU A 89 4.03 -11.93 -7.02
CA LEU A 89 3.75 -11.74 -8.45
C LEU A 89 4.98 -11.99 -9.32
N GLN A 90 6.16 -11.49 -8.91
CA GLN A 90 7.41 -11.73 -9.62
C GLN A 90 7.75 -13.23 -9.67
N ARG A 91 7.47 -13.98 -8.60
CA ARG A 91 7.63 -15.43 -8.56
C ARG A 91 6.60 -16.14 -9.45
N ALA A 92 5.33 -15.77 -9.34
CA ALA A 92 4.20 -16.36 -10.08
C ALA A 92 4.32 -16.20 -11.60
N THR A 93 4.97 -15.14 -12.06
CA THR A 93 5.18 -14.84 -13.48
C THR A 93 6.42 -15.54 -14.07
N ARG A 94 7.17 -16.33 -13.28
CA ARG A 94 8.32 -17.11 -13.79
C ARG A 94 7.85 -18.21 -14.76
N PRO A 95 8.42 -18.30 -15.98
CA PRO A 95 8.17 -19.41 -16.88
C PRO A 95 8.38 -20.73 -16.16
N VAL A 96 7.35 -21.57 -16.18
CA VAL A 96 7.43 -22.91 -15.59
C VAL A 96 8.30 -23.77 -16.53
N GLY A 97 9.43 -24.28 -16.01
CA GLY A 97 10.30 -25.22 -16.75
C GLY A 97 11.73 -24.76 -17.05
N VAL A 98 12.11 -23.51 -16.76
CA VAL A 98 13.48 -22.99 -17.03
C VAL A 98 14.40 -23.14 -15.79
N GLY A 99 14.29 -24.23 -15.05
CA GLY A 99 15.19 -24.51 -13.92
C GLY A 99 14.81 -25.75 -13.11
N PRO A 100 15.73 -26.27 -12.26
CA PRO A 100 15.57 -27.52 -11.50
C PRO A 100 14.43 -27.49 -10.47
N VAL A 101 13.84 -26.32 -10.18
CA VAL A 101 12.66 -26.15 -9.30
C VAL A 101 11.37 -26.36 -10.12
N GLY A 102 11.36 -27.40 -10.94
CA GLY A 102 10.29 -27.74 -11.87
C GLY A 102 9.10 -28.37 -11.16
N ALA A 103 7.92 -27.79 -11.37
CA ALA A 103 6.59 -28.43 -11.39
C ALA A 103 6.13 -29.34 -10.22
N GLY A 104 6.94 -29.54 -9.19
CA GLY A 104 6.60 -30.31 -8.00
C GLY A 104 5.95 -29.44 -6.92
N PRO A 105 5.20 -30.04 -5.99
CA PRO A 105 4.59 -29.33 -4.85
C PRO A 105 5.61 -28.53 -4.04
N VAL A 106 6.88 -28.95 -4.03
CA VAL A 106 7.99 -28.27 -3.34
C VAL A 106 8.30 -26.90 -3.96
N GLY A 107 8.10 -26.71 -5.27
CA GLY A 107 8.38 -25.46 -5.96
C GLY A 107 7.40 -24.31 -5.65
N GLY A 108 6.23 -24.65 -5.08
CA GLY A 108 5.17 -23.72 -4.69
C GLY A 108 5.37 -23.06 -3.32
N TRP A 109 6.18 -23.64 -2.42
CA TRP A 109 6.39 -23.12 -1.07
C TRP A 109 6.89 -21.67 -1.00
N PRO A 110 7.87 -21.24 -1.82
CA PRO A 110 8.29 -19.84 -1.79
C PRO A 110 7.15 -18.88 -2.15
N LEU A 111 6.28 -19.27 -3.09
CA LEU A 111 5.10 -18.46 -3.44
C LEU A 111 4.09 -18.45 -2.28
N ALA A 112 3.85 -19.61 -1.67
CA ALA A 112 2.98 -19.75 -0.51
C ALA A 112 3.42 -18.84 0.64
N LEU A 113 4.71 -18.88 1.01
CA LEU A 113 5.29 -18.04 2.06
C LEU A 113 5.15 -16.55 1.76
N LEU A 114 5.46 -16.12 0.52
CA LEU A 114 5.35 -14.72 0.13
C LEU A 114 3.90 -14.21 0.21
N VAL A 115 2.93 -14.99 -0.29
CA VAL A 115 1.51 -14.61 -0.20
C VAL A 115 1.05 -14.58 1.26
N THR A 116 1.44 -15.57 2.07
CA THR A 116 1.12 -15.59 3.50
C THR A 116 1.73 -14.40 4.23
N PHE A 117 2.98 -14.02 3.95
CA PHE A 117 3.59 -12.82 4.53
C PHE A 117 2.89 -11.53 4.09
N ALA A 118 2.37 -11.45 2.87
CA ALA A 118 1.53 -10.33 2.46
C ALA A 118 0.27 -10.23 3.34
N VAL A 119 -0.46 -11.34 3.51
CA VAL A 119 -1.69 -11.42 4.32
C VAL A 119 -1.43 -11.16 5.80
N LEU A 120 -0.32 -11.67 6.35
CA LEU A 120 0.08 -11.43 7.73
C LEU A 120 0.56 -10.00 7.96
N SER A 121 1.07 -9.32 6.93
CA SER A 121 1.42 -7.90 7.00
C SER A 121 0.17 -7.03 7.05
N LYS A 122 -0.81 -7.29 6.18
CA LYS A 122 -2.09 -6.58 6.14
C LYS A 122 -3.18 -7.41 5.44
N GLU A 123 -4.43 -7.22 5.82
CA GLU A 123 -5.59 -7.89 5.21
C GLU A 123 -5.72 -7.61 3.69
N THR A 124 -5.30 -6.43 3.23
CA THR A 124 -5.22 -6.10 1.80
C THR A 124 -4.23 -6.99 1.04
N GLY A 125 -3.33 -7.68 1.75
CA GLY A 125 -2.42 -8.69 1.21
C GLY A 125 -3.12 -9.92 0.63
N LEU A 126 -4.42 -10.11 0.91
CA LEU A 126 -5.26 -11.08 0.20
C LEU A 126 -5.28 -10.85 -1.31
N LEU A 127 -5.01 -9.62 -1.77
CA LEU A 127 -4.83 -9.29 -3.19
C LEU A 127 -3.72 -10.10 -3.86
N ALA A 128 -2.71 -10.54 -3.11
CA ALA A 128 -1.63 -11.36 -3.65
C ALA A 128 -2.10 -12.72 -4.18
N LEU A 129 -3.20 -13.27 -3.66
CA LEU A 129 -3.76 -14.56 -4.12
C LEU A 129 -4.25 -14.53 -5.58
N PRO A 130 -5.23 -13.68 -5.96
CA PRO A 130 -5.69 -13.63 -7.35
C PRO A 130 -4.58 -13.19 -8.31
N LEU A 131 -3.66 -12.32 -7.86
CA LEU A 131 -2.50 -11.92 -8.65
C LEU A 131 -1.53 -13.08 -8.91
N ALA A 132 -1.20 -13.85 -7.88
CA ALA A 132 -0.37 -15.03 -8.00
C ALA A 132 -1.06 -16.09 -8.88
N ALA A 133 -2.35 -16.32 -8.68
CA ALA A 133 -3.12 -17.28 -9.45
C ALA A 133 -3.13 -16.94 -10.95
N LEU A 134 -3.42 -15.68 -11.27
CA LEU A 134 -3.40 -15.20 -12.64
C LEU A 134 -1.99 -15.20 -13.22
N GLY A 135 -0.98 -14.78 -12.45
CA GLY A 135 0.42 -14.84 -12.84
C GLY A 135 0.85 -16.24 -13.26
N VAL A 136 0.55 -17.25 -12.43
CA VAL A 136 0.82 -18.67 -12.71
C VAL A 136 0.03 -19.13 -13.93
N HIS A 137 -1.27 -18.83 -14.01
CA HIS A 137 -2.12 -19.24 -15.13
C HIS A 137 -1.62 -18.68 -16.47
N LEU A 138 -1.24 -17.39 -16.49
CA LEU A 138 -0.72 -16.70 -17.67
C LEU A 138 0.72 -17.09 -18.05
N HIS A 139 1.46 -17.80 -17.19
CA HIS A 139 2.85 -18.21 -17.49
C HIS A 139 3.06 -19.73 -17.45
N SER A 140 2.01 -20.51 -17.19
CA SER A 140 2.03 -21.96 -17.35
C SER A 140 2.02 -22.30 -18.84
N THR A 141 3.18 -22.73 -19.34
CA THR A 141 3.31 -23.28 -20.69
C THR A 141 2.66 -24.67 -20.73
N PRO A 142 1.72 -24.93 -21.65
CA PRO A 142 1.24 -26.30 -21.83
C PRO A 142 2.43 -27.18 -22.25
N ALA A 143 2.59 -28.33 -21.61
CA ALA A 143 3.63 -29.29 -21.97
C ALA A 143 3.52 -29.61 -23.48
N THR A 144 4.62 -29.43 -24.19
CA THR A 144 4.73 -29.20 -25.64
C THR A 144 4.46 -30.42 -26.54
N HIS A 145 3.62 -31.39 -26.15
CA HIS A 145 3.57 -32.68 -26.88
C HIS A 145 2.22 -33.25 -27.30
N SER A 146 1.08 -32.55 -27.18
CA SER A 146 -0.19 -33.10 -27.71
C SER A 146 -0.96 -32.10 -28.56
N LYS A 147 -0.82 -32.23 -29.88
CA LYS A 147 -1.48 -31.40 -30.91
C LYS A 147 -3.01 -31.45 -30.89
N HIS A 148 -3.66 -32.29 -30.06
CA HIS A 148 -5.12 -32.55 -30.13
C HIS A 148 -5.89 -32.54 -28.80
N SER A 149 -5.27 -32.22 -27.66
CA SER A 149 -5.97 -32.28 -26.36
C SER A 149 -6.71 -30.98 -26.01
N LYS A 150 -7.76 -31.06 -25.18
CA LYS A 150 -8.50 -29.95 -24.57
C LYS A 150 -7.58 -29.13 -23.64
N HIS A 151 -6.79 -28.21 -24.22
CA HIS A 151 -5.68 -27.48 -23.57
C HIS A 151 -6.04 -26.63 -22.34
N GLY A 152 -7.32 -26.27 -22.14
CA GLY A 152 -7.74 -25.43 -21.02
C GLY A 152 -7.69 -26.14 -19.66
N GLY A 153 -8.11 -27.40 -19.62
CA GLY A 153 -8.24 -28.16 -18.36
C GLY A 153 -6.90 -28.42 -17.68
N GLU A 154 -5.87 -28.80 -18.44
CA GLU A 154 -4.56 -29.13 -17.88
C GLU A 154 -3.85 -27.90 -17.30
N ARG A 155 -3.98 -26.73 -17.95
CA ARG A 155 -3.46 -25.47 -17.41
C ARG A 155 -4.13 -25.12 -16.08
N LEU A 156 -5.45 -25.23 -16.01
CA LEU A 156 -6.19 -24.95 -14.79
C LEU A 156 -5.78 -25.92 -13.66
N ARG A 157 -5.66 -27.22 -13.97
CA ARG A 157 -5.18 -28.24 -13.02
C ARG A 157 -3.78 -27.94 -12.51
N GLN A 158 -2.87 -27.50 -13.38
CA GLN A 158 -1.50 -27.11 -13.01
C GLN A 158 -1.49 -25.85 -12.15
N THR A 159 -2.31 -24.84 -12.47
CA THR A 159 -2.50 -23.65 -11.64
C THR A 159 -2.96 -24.05 -10.25
N PHE A 160 -4.00 -24.88 -10.13
CA PHE A 160 -4.50 -25.35 -8.83
C PHE A 160 -3.45 -26.10 -8.04
N ARG A 161 -2.73 -27.04 -8.65
CA ARG A 161 -1.64 -27.79 -7.99
C ARG A 161 -0.53 -26.88 -7.47
N THR A 162 -0.17 -25.85 -8.23
CA THR A 162 0.86 -24.88 -7.84
C THR A 162 0.39 -23.99 -6.69
N LEU A 163 -0.90 -23.65 -6.65
CA LEU A 163 -1.49 -22.79 -5.63
C LEU A 163 -1.98 -23.54 -4.39
N THR A 164 -2.08 -24.88 -4.41
CA THR A 164 -2.50 -25.67 -3.25
C THR A 164 -1.74 -25.30 -1.97
N PRO A 165 -0.39 -25.29 -1.92
CA PRO A 165 0.34 -24.92 -0.70
C PRO A 165 0.04 -23.48 -0.28
N THR A 166 -0.15 -22.56 -1.24
CA THR A 166 -0.50 -21.17 -0.97
C THR A 166 -1.87 -21.05 -0.31
N LEU A 167 -2.89 -21.71 -0.86
CA LEU A 167 -4.24 -21.69 -0.31
C LEU A 167 -4.27 -22.30 1.10
N THR A 168 -3.62 -23.45 1.29
CA THR A 168 -3.52 -24.10 2.60
C THR A 168 -2.84 -23.19 3.63
N LEU A 169 -1.69 -22.60 3.30
CA LEU A 169 -0.94 -21.78 4.25
C LEU A 169 -1.66 -20.47 4.57
N VAL A 170 -2.32 -19.84 3.60
CA VAL A 170 -3.15 -18.65 3.86
C VAL A 170 -4.34 -19.00 4.75
N LEU A 171 -5.04 -20.10 4.49
CA LEU A 171 -6.17 -20.53 5.34
C LEU A 171 -5.72 -20.79 6.78
N VAL A 172 -4.60 -21.49 6.97
CA VAL A 172 -4.03 -21.73 8.31
C VAL A 172 -3.66 -20.41 8.99
N ALA A 173 -3.02 -19.49 8.27
CA ALA A 173 -2.64 -18.18 8.80
C ALA A 173 -3.86 -17.33 9.20
N LEU A 174 -4.93 -17.34 8.39
CA LEU A 174 -6.18 -16.67 8.71
C LEU A 174 -6.88 -17.32 9.91
N ALA A 175 -6.93 -18.65 9.97
CA ALA A 175 -7.51 -19.37 11.09
C ALA A 175 -6.77 -19.06 12.41
N ALA A 176 -5.44 -19.11 12.39
CA ALA A 176 -4.61 -18.76 13.54
C ALA A 176 -4.82 -17.29 13.96
N ARG A 177 -4.86 -16.36 13.00
CA ARG A 177 -5.15 -14.94 13.24
C ARG A 177 -6.52 -14.76 13.89
N THR A 178 -7.55 -15.40 13.37
CA THR A 178 -8.92 -15.33 13.90
C THR A 178 -9.02 -15.95 15.30
N ALA A 179 -8.33 -17.06 15.55
CA ALA A 179 -8.30 -17.69 16.87
C ALA A 179 -7.62 -16.82 17.93
N ILE A 180 -6.52 -16.14 17.58
CA ILE A 180 -5.75 -15.30 18.51
C ILE A 180 -6.41 -13.92 18.71
N LEU A 181 -6.86 -13.28 17.63
CA LEU A 181 -7.37 -11.91 17.66
C LEU A 181 -8.90 -11.82 17.79
N SER A 182 -9.59 -12.96 17.94
CA SER A 182 -11.05 -13.05 17.95
C SER A 182 -11.73 -12.46 16.71
N GLY A 183 -11.02 -12.44 15.58
CA GLY A 183 -11.51 -11.86 14.33
C GLY A 183 -10.42 -11.68 13.27
N LEU A 184 -10.82 -11.27 12.06
CA LEU A 184 -9.89 -10.94 10.98
C LEU A 184 -9.16 -9.60 11.20
N GLY A 185 -9.50 -8.88 12.26
CA GLY A 185 -9.12 -7.49 12.46
C GLY A 185 -10.10 -6.54 11.77
N GLY A 186 -10.13 -5.30 12.23
CA GLY A 186 -11.08 -4.29 11.80
C GLY A 186 -11.36 -3.33 12.95
N TYR A 187 -11.53 -2.05 12.67
CA TYR A 187 -11.87 -1.07 13.69
C TYR A 187 -13.26 -1.41 14.25
N GLY A 188 -13.33 -1.79 15.54
CA GLY A 188 -14.54 -2.23 16.23
C GLY A 188 -15.68 -1.21 16.30
N ASP A 189 -15.46 0.03 15.85
CA ASP A 189 -16.51 1.02 15.61
C ASP A 189 -17.51 0.59 14.52
N SER A 190 -17.16 -0.43 13.74
CA SER A 190 -18.08 -1.21 12.90
C SER A 190 -18.86 -2.25 13.72
N ALA A 191 -19.25 -1.92 14.95
CA ALA A 191 -20.09 -2.78 15.77
C ALA A 191 -21.38 -3.11 14.99
N PRO A 192 -21.90 -4.36 15.07
CA PRO A 192 -23.03 -4.84 14.27
C PRO A 192 -24.33 -4.02 14.36
N GLY A 193 -24.42 -3.03 15.26
CA GLY A 193 -25.58 -2.17 15.45
C GLY A 193 -25.66 -0.92 14.57
N ARG A 194 -24.58 -0.52 13.89
CA ARG A 194 -24.64 0.60 12.91
C ARG A 194 -24.46 0.06 11.50
N GLY A 195 -25.53 -0.57 11.00
CA GLY A 195 -25.77 -0.87 9.59
C GLY A 195 -24.49 -1.19 8.82
N SER A 196 -23.76 -2.23 9.25
CA SER A 196 -22.59 -2.70 8.51
C SER A 196 -23.03 -2.87 7.06
N ALA A 197 -22.51 -2.00 6.19
CA ALA A 197 -22.76 -2.02 4.77
C ALA A 197 -22.74 -3.48 4.32
N SER A 198 -23.91 -4.01 3.95
CA SER A 198 -23.98 -5.36 3.40
C SER A 198 -23.00 -5.41 2.22
N GLY A 199 -22.43 -6.58 1.89
CA GLY A 199 -21.47 -6.68 0.79
C GLY A 199 -21.99 -6.06 -0.52
N LEU A 200 -23.32 -5.98 -0.69
CA LEU A 200 -23.99 -5.31 -1.80
C LEU A 200 -23.88 -3.77 -1.78
N SER A 201 -24.00 -3.10 -0.63
CA SER A 201 -23.83 -1.64 -0.58
C SER A 201 -22.37 -1.23 -0.82
N ALA A 202 -21.40 -2.07 -0.43
CA ALA A 202 -20.01 -1.88 -0.81
C ALA A 202 -19.79 -1.92 -2.33
N LEU A 203 -20.55 -2.76 -3.06
CA LEU A 203 -20.53 -2.78 -4.53
C LEU A 203 -21.17 -1.53 -5.13
N ALA A 204 -22.26 -1.02 -4.54
CA ALA A 204 -22.91 0.21 -4.98
C ALA A 204 -22.00 1.45 -4.81
N GLU A 205 -21.16 1.47 -3.77
CA GLU A 205 -20.20 2.55 -3.52
C GLU A 205 -18.89 2.42 -4.31
N LEU A 206 -18.66 1.28 -4.99
CA LEU A 206 -17.43 1.01 -5.72
C LEU A 206 -17.05 2.12 -6.72
N PRO A 207 -17.96 2.68 -7.54
CA PRO A 207 -17.62 3.76 -8.47
C PRO A 207 -17.13 5.02 -7.76
N THR A 208 -17.78 5.42 -6.67
CA THR A 208 -17.39 6.59 -5.87
C THR A 208 -16.01 6.40 -5.25
N ARG A 209 -15.76 5.23 -4.66
CA ARG A 209 -14.47 4.91 -4.03
C ARG A 209 -13.36 4.78 -5.07
N LEU A 210 -13.67 4.22 -6.24
CA LEU A 210 -12.75 4.20 -7.39
C LEU A 210 -12.40 5.62 -7.84
N GLY A 211 -13.38 6.53 -7.92
CA GLY A 211 -13.13 7.93 -8.24
C GLY A 211 -12.20 8.60 -7.23
N GLN A 212 -12.37 8.30 -5.94
CA GLN A 212 -11.50 8.81 -4.87
C GLN A 212 -10.08 8.24 -4.97
N TYR A 213 -9.91 6.93 -5.21
CA TYR A 213 -8.58 6.34 -5.41
C TYR A 213 -7.91 6.82 -6.70
N ALA A 214 -8.68 7.00 -7.79
CA ALA A 214 -8.19 7.58 -9.02
C ALA A 214 -7.68 9.01 -8.77
N ALA A 215 -8.41 9.82 -7.99
CA ALA A 215 -7.95 11.13 -7.57
C ALA A 215 -6.62 11.04 -6.82
N LEU A 216 -6.52 10.15 -5.83
CA LEU A 216 -5.32 10.00 -5.00
C LEU A 216 -4.07 9.53 -5.74
N VAL A 217 -4.22 8.78 -6.84
CA VAL A 217 -3.09 8.19 -7.55
C VAL A 217 -2.76 8.97 -8.84
N LEU A 218 -3.77 9.46 -9.57
CA LEU A 218 -3.54 10.23 -10.80
C LEU A 218 -3.29 11.71 -10.53
N TYR A 219 -3.87 12.23 -9.44
CA TYR A 219 -3.80 13.64 -9.09
C TYR A 219 -3.64 13.80 -7.56
N PRO A 220 -2.58 13.22 -6.97
CA PRO A 220 -2.37 13.18 -5.52
C PRO A 220 -2.32 14.57 -4.89
N GLN A 221 -2.01 15.60 -5.66
CA GLN A 221 -1.85 16.98 -5.21
C GLN A 221 -2.38 17.94 -6.28
N PRO A 222 -3.03 19.05 -5.90
CA PRO A 222 -3.45 20.04 -6.87
C PRO A 222 -2.24 20.69 -7.56
N LEU A 223 -2.19 20.56 -8.90
CA LEU A 223 -1.24 21.28 -9.75
C LEU A 223 -1.61 22.76 -9.89
N PHE A 224 -2.90 23.04 -9.99
CA PHE A 224 -3.45 24.37 -10.19
C PHE A 224 -4.34 24.78 -9.01
N ALA A 225 -4.36 26.07 -8.68
CA ALA A 225 -5.26 26.61 -7.66
C ALA A 225 -6.75 26.54 -8.07
N ASN A 226 -7.02 26.46 -9.38
CA ASN A 226 -8.30 26.20 -10.06
C ASN A 226 -7.94 25.62 -11.44
N PRO A 227 -8.44 24.44 -11.88
CA PRO A 227 -9.85 24.07 -11.99
C PRO A 227 -10.27 22.91 -11.06
N THR A 228 -11.54 22.45 -11.19
CA THR A 228 -12.06 21.30 -10.45
C THR A 228 -11.24 20.04 -10.75
N PRO A 229 -10.59 19.41 -9.76
CA PRO A 229 -9.75 18.23 -9.97
C PRO A 229 -10.50 17.10 -10.68
N ALA A 230 -11.83 17.04 -10.55
CA ALA A 230 -12.70 16.08 -11.22
C ALA A 230 -12.53 16.04 -12.75
N LEU A 231 -12.41 17.19 -13.43
CA LEU A 231 -12.25 17.20 -14.89
C LEU A 231 -10.89 16.65 -15.30
N CYS A 232 -9.81 17.10 -14.65
CA CYS A 232 -8.46 16.61 -14.89
C CYS A 232 -8.38 15.10 -14.64
N ILE A 233 -8.92 14.61 -13.52
CA ILE A 233 -8.96 13.18 -13.19
C ILE A 233 -9.74 12.40 -14.25
N SER A 234 -10.90 12.90 -14.69
CA SER A 234 -11.73 12.24 -15.69
C SER A 234 -11.03 12.13 -17.04
N LEU A 235 -10.34 13.20 -17.49
CA LEU A 235 -9.56 13.20 -18.72
C LEU A 235 -8.35 12.26 -18.63
N LEU A 236 -7.63 12.25 -17.51
CA LEU A 236 -6.52 11.32 -17.26
C LEU A 236 -7.02 9.86 -17.25
N ALA A 237 -8.12 9.58 -16.56
CA ALA A 237 -8.72 8.25 -16.50
C ALA A 237 -9.19 7.78 -17.87
N LEU A 238 -9.83 8.65 -18.66
CA LEU A 238 -10.25 8.35 -20.03
C LEU A 238 -9.03 8.09 -20.94
N GLY A 239 -8.01 8.94 -20.87
CA GLY A 239 -6.76 8.76 -21.61
C GLY A 239 -6.09 7.43 -21.27
N LEU A 240 -6.04 7.07 -19.99
CA LEU A 240 -5.52 5.78 -19.52
C LEU A 240 -6.34 4.60 -20.06
N ALA A 241 -7.66 4.70 -20.05
CA ALA A 241 -8.56 3.66 -20.58
C ALA A 241 -8.36 3.47 -22.08
N LEU A 242 -8.32 4.56 -22.86
CA LEU A 242 -8.07 4.50 -24.30
C LEU A 242 -6.69 3.94 -24.63
N ALA A 243 -5.65 4.39 -23.94
CA ALA A 243 -4.30 3.86 -24.08
C ALA A 243 -4.25 2.36 -23.78
N THR A 244 -4.94 1.93 -22.73
CA THR A 244 -5.07 0.51 -22.37
C THR A 244 -5.72 -0.28 -23.50
N LEU A 245 -6.86 0.17 -24.04
CA LEU A 245 -7.57 -0.49 -25.14
C LEU A 245 -6.70 -0.62 -26.40
N LEU A 246 -5.99 0.46 -26.77
CA LEU A 246 -5.02 0.43 -27.87
C LEU A 246 -3.92 -0.60 -27.63
N CYS A 247 -3.51 -0.76 -26.38
CA CYS A 247 -2.50 -1.72 -25.98
C CYS A 247 -3.05 -3.15 -25.75
N LEU A 248 -4.36 -3.38 -25.71
CA LEU A 248 -4.88 -4.74 -25.65
C LEU A 248 -4.74 -5.49 -26.98
N ARG A 249 -4.60 -4.77 -28.10
CA ARG A 249 -4.40 -5.38 -29.42
C ARG A 249 -3.07 -6.15 -29.46
N PRO A 250 -3.09 -7.49 -29.64
CA PRO A 250 -1.87 -8.27 -29.74
C PRO A 250 -1.13 -7.92 -31.03
N ARG A 251 0.17 -7.60 -30.90
CA ARG A 251 1.03 -7.23 -32.05
C ARG A 251 1.53 -8.45 -32.82
N GLU A 252 1.74 -9.57 -32.11
CA GLU A 252 2.23 -10.82 -32.67
C GLU A 252 1.46 -12.00 -32.04
N PRO A 253 1.06 -13.00 -32.84
CA PRO A 253 0.47 -14.22 -32.32
C PRO A 253 1.46 -14.90 -31.36
N GLY A 254 1.06 -15.07 -30.09
CA GLY A 254 1.82 -15.78 -29.06
C GLY A 254 2.48 -14.90 -27.99
N LYS A 255 2.64 -13.58 -28.20
CA LYS A 255 3.12 -12.67 -27.15
C LYS A 255 1.97 -12.28 -26.22
N ARG A 256 2.05 -12.68 -24.95
CA ARG A 256 1.05 -12.33 -23.92
C ARG A 256 1.35 -10.92 -23.38
N THR A 257 0.35 -10.06 -23.38
CA THR A 257 0.43 -8.73 -22.75
C THR A 257 0.19 -8.84 -21.24
N ALA A 258 0.92 -8.06 -20.43
CA ALA A 258 0.70 -7.99 -18.98
C ALA A 258 -0.52 -7.13 -18.60
N ILE A 259 -1.10 -6.40 -19.54
CA ILE A 259 -2.18 -5.43 -19.26
C ILE A 259 -3.40 -6.06 -18.56
N PRO A 260 -3.95 -7.22 -18.97
CA PRO A 260 -5.08 -7.83 -18.28
C PRO A 260 -4.79 -8.13 -16.80
N LEU A 261 -3.56 -8.56 -16.50
CA LEU A 261 -3.11 -8.79 -15.13
C LEU A 261 -3.06 -7.49 -14.32
N LEU A 262 -2.58 -6.40 -14.91
CA LEU A 262 -2.54 -5.08 -14.26
C LEU A 262 -3.95 -4.50 -14.04
N LEU A 263 -4.87 -4.73 -14.97
CA LEU A 263 -6.28 -4.33 -14.82
C LEU A 263 -6.98 -5.14 -13.71
N ILE A 264 -6.73 -6.45 -13.66
CA ILE A 264 -7.26 -7.31 -12.59
C ILE A 264 -6.67 -6.91 -11.23
N TRP A 265 -5.40 -6.48 -11.20
CA TRP A 265 -4.83 -5.87 -9.99
C TRP A 265 -5.63 -4.64 -9.57
N LEU A 266 -5.79 -3.64 -10.43
CA LEU A 266 -6.52 -2.41 -10.11
C LEU A 266 -7.95 -2.71 -9.62
N ALA A 267 -8.65 -3.62 -10.30
CA ALA A 267 -10.00 -4.05 -9.92
C ALA A 267 -10.02 -4.76 -8.56
N GLY A 268 -9.07 -5.67 -8.31
CA GLY A 268 -8.96 -6.38 -7.03
C GLY A 268 -8.64 -5.44 -5.87
N ALA A 269 -7.74 -4.48 -6.07
CA ALA A 269 -7.43 -3.44 -5.08
C ALA A 269 -8.67 -2.57 -4.78
N ALA A 270 -9.42 -2.19 -5.82
CA ALA A 270 -10.66 -1.43 -5.67
C ALA A 270 -11.73 -2.19 -4.89
N LEU A 271 -11.91 -3.47 -5.19
CA LEU A 271 -12.88 -4.33 -4.52
C LEU A 271 -12.52 -4.50 -3.04
N LEU A 272 -11.28 -4.90 -2.74
CA LEU A 272 -10.82 -5.10 -1.35
C LEU A 272 -10.93 -3.82 -0.53
N ASN A 273 -10.47 -2.69 -1.06
CA ASN A 273 -10.56 -1.41 -0.36
C ASN A 273 -12.02 -0.91 -0.23
N SER A 274 -12.91 -1.29 -1.15
CA SER A 274 -14.35 -1.02 -1.00
C SER A 274 -15.00 -1.88 0.09
N THR A 275 -14.57 -3.13 0.25
CA THR A 275 -15.06 -3.96 1.36
C THR A 275 -14.59 -3.49 2.73
N ALA A 276 -13.47 -2.77 2.82
CA ALA A 276 -12.95 -2.23 4.08
C ALA A 276 -13.79 -1.08 4.67
N GLY A 277 -14.84 -0.62 3.98
CA GLY A 277 -15.79 0.37 4.49
C GLY A 277 -15.26 1.81 4.61
N ARG A 278 -13.94 2.03 4.49
CA ARG A 278 -13.32 3.36 4.63
C ARG A 278 -12.33 3.61 3.50
N VAL A 279 -12.46 4.75 2.85
CA VAL A 279 -11.43 5.26 1.95
C VAL A 279 -10.39 5.97 2.79
N SER A 280 -9.16 5.46 2.73
CA SER A 280 -8.02 6.09 3.37
C SER A 280 -6.94 6.23 2.33
N TRP A 281 -6.30 7.40 2.30
CA TRP A 281 -5.41 7.75 1.22
C TRP A 281 -4.20 6.80 1.12
N TRP A 282 -3.72 6.22 2.24
CA TRP A 282 -2.62 5.27 2.24
C TRP A 282 -2.94 3.96 1.52
N TYR A 283 -4.22 3.60 1.38
CA TYR A 283 -4.62 2.46 0.54
C TYR A 283 -4.38 2.71 -0.96
N GLY A 284 -4.14 3.95 -1.36
CA GLY A 284 -3.65 4.33 -2.68
C GLY A 284 -2.38 3.58 -3.10
N LEU A 285 -1.58 3.13 -2.12
CA LEU A 285 -0.30 2.46 -2.37
C LEU A 285 -0.47 1.18 -3.21
N GLN A 286 -1.58 0.45 -3.05
CA GLN A 286 -1.84 -0.79 -3.78
C GLN A 286 -2.21 -0.56 -5.26
N PHE A 287 -2.62 0.66 -5.63
CA PHE A 287 -2.96 1.04 -7.00
C PHE A 287 -1.76 1.60 -7.77
N LEU A 288 -0.75 2.10 -7.06
CA LEU A 288 0.40 2.76 -7.67
C LEU A 288 1.26 1.81 -8.53
N PRO A 289 1.65 0.60 -8.08
CA PRO A 289 2.43 -0.33 -8.92
C PRO A 289 1.77 -0.70 -10.25
N PRO A 290 0.50 -1.15 -10.30
CA PRO A 290 -0.10 -1.47 -11.59
C PRO A 290 -0.26 -0.25 -12.50
N LEU A 291 -0.49 0.95 -11.94
CA LEU A 291 -0.51 2.18 -12.73
C LEU A 291 0.85 2.46 -13.37
N VAL A 292 1.94 2.52 -12.59
CA VAL A 292 3.25 2.86 -13.16
C VAL A 292 3.76 1.78 -14.13
N LEU A 293 3.41 0.51 -13.89
CA LEU A 293 3.68 -0.58 -14.83
C LEU A 293 2.88 -0.44 -16.13
N LEU A 294 1.62 0.01 -16.07
CA LEU A 294 0.85 0.33 -17.29
C LEU A 294 1.49 1.47 -18.08
N LEU A 295 1.95 2.53 -17.40
CA LEU A 295 2.66 3.63 -18.06
C LEU A 295 3.96 3.15 -18.74
N ALA A 296 4.73 2.25 -18.12
CA ALA A 296 5.88 1.62 -18.76
C ALA A 296 5.49 0.84 -20.04
N GLN A 297 4.37 0.11 -20.01
CA GLN A 297 3.86 -0.58 -21.20
C GLN A 297 3.49 0.41 -22.32
N PHE A 298 2.96 1.58 -21.97
CA PHE A 298 2.64 2.63 -22.96
C PHE A 298 3.89 3.24 -23.57
N ILE A 299 4.92 3.54 -22.76
CA ILE A 299 6.22 4.04 -23.22
C ILE A 299 6.86 3.05 -24.22
N GLU A 300 6.92 1.77 -23.86
CA GLU A 300 7.50 0.75 -24.73
C GLU A 300 6.73 0.61 -26.06
N ARG A 301 5.39 0.63 -25.99
CA ARG A 301 4.53 0.51 -27.18
C ARG A 301 4.57 1.73 -28.08
N ALA A 302 4.61 2.93 -27.51
CA ALA A 302 4.80 4.16 -28.26
C ALA A 302 6.16 4.14 -28.96
N GLY A 303 7.24 3.85 -28.24
CA GLY A 303 8.59 3.83 -28.81
C GLY A 303 8.80 2.73 -29.85
N SER A 304 8.26 1.52 -29.64
CA SER A 304 8.32 0.44 -30.64
C SER A 304 7.50 0.77 -31.90
N THR A 305 6.37 1.46 -31.76
CA THR A 305 5.55 1.87 -32.92
C THR A 305 6.22 2.99 -33.70
N TRP A 306 6.80 3.97 -33.00
CA TRP A 306 7.58 5.05 -33.62
C TRP A 306 8.75 4.50 -34.44
N ARG A 307 9.54 3.58 -33.87
CA ARG A 307 10.68 2.96 -34.55
C ARG A 307 10.31 2.17 -35.80
N ASN A 308 9.10 1.62 -35.84
CA ASN A 308 8.59 0.85 -36.99
C ASN A 308 7.84 1.74 -38.00
N GLY A 309 8.01 3.07 -37.95
CA GLY A 309 7.43 4.01 -38.92
C GLY A 309 5.93 4.30 -38.74
N GLY A 310 5.31 3.82 -37.66
CA GLY A 310 3.90 4.12 -37.36
C GLY A 310 3.73 5.55 -36.84
N ARG A 311 3.13 6.44 -37.65
CA ARG A 311 3.05 7.88 -37.30
C ARG A 311 1.88 8.29 -36.39
N LEU A 312 0.73 7.60 -36.45
CA LEU A 312 -0.49 8.09 -35.77
C LEU A 312 -0.68 7.57 -34.33
N PHE A 313 -0.25 6.36 -34.01
CA PHE A 313 -0.47 5.75 -32.69
C PHE A 313 0.47 6.15 -31.53
N PRO A 314 1.75 6.55 -31.73
CA PRO A 314 2.65 6.80 -30.60
C PRO A 314 2.40 8.14 -29.91
N ILE A 315 1.84 9.13 -30.61
CA ILE A 315 1.55 10.47 -30.07
C ILE A 315 0.55 10.40 -28.90
N PRO A 316 -0.66 9.83 -29.03
CA PRO A 316 -1.62 9.79 -27.92
C PRO A 316 -1.09 9.00 -26.72
N LEU A 317 -0.36 7.89 -26.94
CA LEU A 317 0.25 7.11 -25.86
C LEU A 317 1.32 7.90 -25.09
N SER A 318 2.17 8.63 -25.82
CA SER A 318 3.20 9.47 -25.21
C SER A 318 2.59 10.62 -24.42
N LEU A 319 1.56 11.27 -24.99
CA LEU A 319 0.84 12.36 -24.34
C LEU A 319 0.17 11.88 -23.04
N VAL A 320 -0.58 10.76 -23.08
CA VAL A 320 -1.20 10.18 -21.87
C VAL A 320 -0.15 9.84 -20.83
N THR A 321 0.99 9.28 -21.23
CA THR A 321 2.08 8.96 -20.31
C THR A 321 2.61 10.20 -19.61
N VAL A 322 2.92 11.25 -20.37
CA VAL A 322 3.44 12.52 -19.81
C VAL A 322 2.41 13.17 -18.90
N LEU A 323 1.14 13.24 -19.32
CA LEU A 323 0.07 13.84 -18.54
C LEU A 323 -0.20 13.08 -17.24
N CYS A 324 -0.07 11.75 -17.22
CA CYS A 324 -0.18 10.96 -15.99
C CYS A 324 1.06 11.04 -15.11
N ALA A 325 2.26 11.13 -15.69
CA ALA A 325 3.53 11.17 -14.97
C ALA A 325 3.78 12.52 -14.30
N LEU A 326 3.40 13.62 -14.96
CA LEU A 326 3.72 14.97 -14.50
C LEU A 326 3.17 15.25 -13.07
N PRO A 327 1.89 14.99 -12.74
CA PRO A 327 1.38 15.17 -11.38
C PRO A 327 2.07 14.29 -10.32
N GLN A 328 2.59 13.13 -10.73
CA GLN A 328 3.27 12.19 -9.84
C GLN A 328 4.69 12.63 -9.48
N VAL A 329 5.31 13.51 -10.27
CA VAL A 329 6.69 13.95 -10.03
C VAL A 329 6.76 15.39 -9.55
N SER A 330 5.95 16.28 -10.12
CA SER A 330 6.03 17.73 -9.85
C SER A 330 5.73 18.11 -8.40
N ARG A 331 5.02 17.24 -7.68
CA ARG A 331 4.71 17.39 -6.25
C ARG A 331 5.38 16.32 -5.40
N SER A 332 6.45 15.69 -5.88
CA SER A 332 7.18 14.73 -5.06
C SER A 332 7.80 15.41 -3.85
N GLY A 333 7.96 14.66 -2.74
CA GLY A 333 8.72 15.15 -1.58
C GLY A 333 10.19 15.42 -1.87
N ALA A 334 10.72 14.99 -3.02
CA ALA A 334 12.06 15.33 -3.47
C ALA A 334 12.13 16.74 -4.10
N LEU A 335 11.00 17.27 -4.56
CA LEU A 335 10.92 18.60 -5.20
C LEU A 335 10.17 19.63 -4.36
N VAL A 336 9.33 19.17 -3.44
CA VAL A 336 8.45 20.00 -2.63
C VAL A 336 8.67 19.68 -1.16
N GLU A 337 8.87 20.72 -0.37
CA GLU A 337 8.93 20.61 1.08
C GLU A 337 7.52 20.58 1.67
N TYR A 338 7.26 19.59 2.53
CA TYR A 338 5.98 19.39 3.22
C TYR A 338 6.12 19.77 4.69
N THR A 339 5.94 21.06 4.97
CA THR A 339 6.19 21.65 6.29
C THR A 339 5.21 21.16 7.37
N GLU A 340 4.07 20.57 7.00
CA GLU A 340 3.09 20.04 7.94
C GLU A 340 3.68 18.94 8.83
N TRP A 341 4.51 18.06 8.29
CA TRP A 341 5.17 17.03 9.11
C TRP A 341 6.12 17.65 10.13
N GLN A 342 6.82 18.72 9.76
CA GLN A 342 7.71 19.44 10.66
C GLN A 342 6.93 20.19 11.74
N ARG A 343 5.94 21.00 11.35
CA ARG A 343 5.05 21.72 12.28
C ARG A 343 4.39 20.77 13.28
N GLY A 344 3.90 19.63 12.79
CA GLY A 344 3.29 18.64 13.64
C GLY A 344 4.29 17.94 14.58
N SER A 345 5.50 17.65 14.09
CA SER A 345 6.58 17.11 14.93
C SER A 345 6.99 18.09 16.03
N ASP A 346 7.07 19.38 15.72
CA ASP A 346 7.39 20.45 16.67
C ASP A 346 6.31 20.56 17.75
N ALA A 347 5.05 20.63 17.35
CA ALA A 347 3.92 20.65 18.27
C ALA A 347 3.87 19.41 19.18
N THR A 348 4.20 18.23 18.64
CA THR A 348 4.26 16.98 19.41
C THR A 348 5.39 17.00 20.43
N ARG A 349 6.59 17.45 20.05
CA ARG A 349 7.73 17.56 20.96
C ARG A 349 7.45 18.57 22.08
N GLU A 350 6.88 19.72 21.75
CA GLU A 350 6.51 20.74 22.74
C GLU A 350 5.47 20.20 23.73
N TRP A 351 4.42 19.56 23.22
CA TRP A 351 3.36 19.00 24.07
C TRP A 351 3.88 17.87 24.97
N LEU A 352 4.69 16.93 24.43
CA LEU A 352 5.29 15.86 25.22
C LEU A 352 6.27 16.39 26.28
N GLY A 353 7.02 17.46 25.97
CA GLY A 353 7.87 18.13 26.96
C GLY A 353 7.08 18.69 28.14
N ARG A 354 5.94 19.37 27.86
CA ARG A 354 5.02 19.86 28.90
C ARG A 354 4.39 18.72 29.70
N ALA A 355 3.94 17.66 29.02
CA ALA A 355 3.38 16.48 29.66
C ALA A 355 4.41 15.82 30.59
N GLN A 356 5.65 15.64 30.14
CA GLN A 356 6.74 15.08 30.93
C GLN A 356 7.02 15.92 32.18
N ALA A 357 7.10 17.25 32.04
CA ALA A 357 7.33 18.15 33.16
C ALA A 357 6.21 18.08 34.22
N ALA A 358 4.95 17.94 33.80
CA ALA A 358 3.81 17.79 34.70
C ALA A 358 3.76 16.41 35.38
N LEU A 359 4.14 15.34 34.65
CA LEU A 359 4.07 13.96 35.12
C LEU A 359 5.24 13.56 36.03
N ALA A 360 6.43 14.13 35.83
CA ALA A 360 7.62 13.82 36.62
C ALA A 360 7.39 13.93 38.15
N PRO A 361 6.85 15.05 38.68
CA PRO A 361 6.60 15.19 40.12
C PRO A 361 5.30 14.53 40.60
N ALA A 362 4.42 14.07 39.69
CA ALA A 362 3.12 13.53 40.06
C ALA A 362 3.23 12.20 40.82
N ARG A 363 2.43 12.05 41.88
CA ARG A 363 2.35 10.83 42.68
C ARG A 363 1.27 9.89 42.13
N GLN A 364 1.34 8.60 42.48
CA GLN A 364 0.26 7.66 42.17
C GLN A 364 -1.07 8.12 42.78
N GLY A 365 -2.18 7.94 42.06
CA GLY A 365 -3.49 8.47 42.43
C GLY A 365 -3.72 9.95 42.11
N THR A 366 -2.71 10.71 41.65
CA THR A 366 -2.91 12.09 41.19
C THR A 366 -3.77 12.11 39.92
N ARG A 367 -4.70 13.06 39.83
CA ARG A 367 -5.43 13.39 38.60
C ARG A 367 -4.78 14.57 37.91
N LEU A 368 -4.43 14.40 36.65
CA LEU A 368 -3.82 15.42 35.81
C LEU A 368 -4.70 15.65 34.59
N THR A 369 -4.78 16.90 34.15
CA THR A 369 -5.46 17.26 32.92
C THR A 369 -4.43 17.79 31.93
N LEU A 370 -4.21 17.06 30.84
CA LEU A 370 -3.31 17.47 29.74
C LEU A 370 -4.15 18.01 28.59
N VAL A 371 -4.08 19.32 28.36
CA VAL A 371 -4.89 20.00 27.34
C VAL A 371 -4.13 20.06 26.00
N ASP A 372 -4.87 20.11 24.90
CA ASP A 372 -4.36 20.39 23.55
C ASP A 372 -3.34 19.36 23.03
N MET A 373 -3.62 18.07 23.21
CA MET A 373 -2.84 17.01 22.58
C MET A 373 -2.90 17.15 21.05
N PRO A 374 -1.76 17.25 20.35
CA PRO A 374 -1.74 17.43 18.90
C PRO A 374 -2.23 16.15 18.22
N ALA A 375 -3.44 16.20 17.67
CA ALA A 375 -4.06 15.06 16.98
C ALA A 375 -3.70 15.00 15.48
N GLY A 376 -3.36 16.15 14.91
CA GLY A 376 -2.94 16.28 13.52
C GLY A 376 -2.70 17.73 13.16
N VAL A 377 -2.31 17.97 11.91
CA VAL A 377 -2.12 19.32 11.34
C VAL A 377 -3.27 19.63 10.39
N ILE A 378 -3.75 20.87 10.41
CA ILE A 378 -4.70 21.37 9.41
C ILE A 378 -3.97 21.41 8.07
N PRO A 379 -4.45 20.70 7.03
CA PRO A 379 -3.84 20.76 5.70
C PRO A 379 -3.80 22.21 5.20
N ALA A 380 -2.71 22.59 4.53
CA ALA A 380 -2.66 23.90 3.89
C ALA A 380 -3.84 24.06 2.91
N GLN A 381 -4.54 25.18 2.98
CA GLN A 381 -5.69 25.46 2.10
C GLN A 381 -5.27 25.70 0.64
N THR A 382 -4.01 26.07 0.42
CA THR A 382 -3.43 26.35 -0.88
C THR A 382 -2.08 25.66 -1.03
N GLY A 383 -1.81 25.15 -2.23
CA GLY A 383 -0.54 24.50 -2.55
C GLY A 383 -0.51 23.00 -2.22
N PRO A 384 0.69 22.38 -2.29
CA PRO A 384 0.88 20.99 -1.91
C PRO A 384 0.68 20.85 -0.40
N ALA A 385 -0.18 19.92 0.00
CA ALA A 385 -0.51 19.69 1.40
C ALA A 385 -0.58 18.20 1.69
N VAL A 386 -0.12 17.79 2.87
CA VAL A 386 -0.37 16.42 3.32
C VAL A 386 -1.85 16.25 3.71
N HIS A 387 -2.46 15.15 3.31
CA HIS A 387 -3.84 14.81 3.65
C HIS A 387 -3.97 14.50 5.14
N SER A 388 -2.91 13.95 5.75
CA SER A 388 -2.90 13.67 7.19
C SER A 388 -1.48 13.51 7.71
N ALA A 389 -0.96 14.58 8.32
CA ALA A 389 0.09 14.49 9.33
C ALA A 389 -0.54 14.05 10.66
N ALA A 390 -0.75 12.75 10.84
CA ALA A 390 -1.19 12.20 12.12
C ALA A 390 -0.01 12.23 13.10
N LEU A 391 -0.22 12.81 14.28
CA LEU A 391 0.86 13.16 15.21
C LEU A 391 0.90 12.29 16.45
N LEU A 392 -0.13 12.39 17.30
CA LEU A 392 -0.21 11.60 18.52
C LEU A 392 -1.59 10.95 18.65
N ALA A 393 -1.60 9.62 18.67
CA ALA A 393 -2.78 8.85 19.00
C ALA A 393 -2.78 8.49 20.50
N PRO A 394 -3.95 8.24 21.12
CA PRO A 394 -4.01 7.87 22.53
C PRO A 394 -3.16 6.67 22.90
N TYR A 395 -3.13 5.62 22.04
CA TYR A 395 -2.28 4.46 22.27
C TYR A 395 -0.79 4.77 22.12
N SER A 396 -0.41 5.75 21.28
CA SER A 396 0.98 6.20 21.18
C SER A 396 1.41 6.91 22.47
N LEU A 397 0.50 7.68 23.08
CA LEU A 397 0.74 8.31 24.38
C LEU A 397 0.90 7.26 25.48
N VAL A 398 0.06 6.22 25.50
CA VAL A 398 0.20 5.08 26.41
C VAL A 398 1.60 4.46 26.29
N ALA A 399 2.02 4.09 25.07
CA ALA A 399 3.33 3.49 24.85
C ALA A 399 4.47 4.44 25.27
N TRP A 400 4.34 5.74 24.98
CA TRP A 400 5.32 6.74 25.40
C TRP A 400 5.44 6.83 26.93
N LEU A 401 4.32 6.80 27.66
CA LEU A 401 4.28 6.83 29.13
C LEU A 401 4.94 5.59 29.74
N GLU A 402 4.69 4.41 29.18
CA GLU A 402 5.29 3.15 29.63
C GLU A 402 6.81 3.15 29.49
N VAL A 403 7.33 3.75 28.41
CA VAL A 403 8.77 3.87 28.16
C VAL A 403 9.42 4.90 29.08
N HIS A 404 8.80 6.08 29.27
CA HIS A 404 9.43 7.19 30.01
C HIS A 404 9.23 7.13 31.52
N PHE A 405 8.23 6.39 32.01
CA PHE A 405 7.90 6.27 33.42
C PHE A 405 7.74 4.79 33.84
N PRO A 406 8.79 3.98 33.70
CA PRO A 406 8.71 2.55 34.01
C PRO A 406 8.25 2.31 35.45
N GLY A 407 7.30 1.38 35.64
CA GLY A 407 6.76 1.01 36.95
C GLY A 407 5.63 1.90 37.49
N ARG A 408 5.19 2.92 36.74
CA ARG A 408 3.97 3.68 37.02
C ARG A 408 2.78 3.12 36.22
N THR A 409 1.58 3.24 36.78
CA THR A 409 0.32 2.90 36.11
C THR A 409 -0.42 4.19 35.76
N PHE A 410 -0.98 4.24 34.57
CA PHE A 410 -1.71 5.40 34.06
C PHE A 410 -3.10 4.97 33.59
N ARG A 411 -4.08 5.84 33.80
CA ARG A 411 -5.44 5.68 33.29
C ARG A 411 -5.79 6.92 32.50
N LEU A 412 -5.83 6.78 31.19
CA LEU A 412 -6.10 7.86 30.27
C LEU A 412 -7.60 7.92 29.98
N ALA A 413 -8.18 9.11 30.09
CA ALA A 413 -9.54 9.39 29.68
C ALA A 413 -9.49 10.54 28.68
N GLU A 414 -9.95 10.29 27.46
CA GLU A 414 -10.24 11.41 26.58
C GLU A 414 -11.52 12.10 27.07
N ARG A 415 -11.50 13.43 27.22
CA ARG A 415 -12.60 14.20 27.84
C ARG A 415 -13.98 13.99 27.16
N GLN A 416 -14.00 13.49 25.93
CA GLN A 416 -15.21 13.15 25.17
C GLN A 416 -15.21 11.70 24.64
N GLY A 417 -14.30 10.84 25.12
CA GLY A 417 -14.02 9.54 24.50
C GLY A 417 -13.90 8.38 25.49
N ALA A 418 -13.51 7.22 24.96
CA ALA A 418 -13.32 6.01 25.75
C ALA A 418 -12.11 6.12 26.70
N MET A 419 -12.19 5.40 27.82
CA MET A 419 -11.10 5.26 28.78
C MET A 419 -10.09 4.23 28.27
N LEU A 420 -8.79 4.50 28.42
CA LEU A 420 -7.69 3.62 28.07
C LEU A 420 -6.78 3.44 29.28
N ASP A 421 -6.43 2.21 29.61
CA ASP A 421 -5.51 1.92 30.72
C ASP A 421 -4.09 1.64 30.18
N ALA A 422 -3.08 1.99 30.96
CA ALA A 422 -1.65 1.90 30.62
C ALA A 422 -0.80 1.44 31.81
N GLY A 423 0.21 0.61 31.56
CA GLY A 423 1.07 0.01 32.58
C GLY A 423 0.53 -1.30 33.19
N PRO A 424 1.27 -1.88 34.16
CA PRO A 424 0.99 -3.21 34.69
C PRO A 424 -0.33 -3.25 35.48
N GLN A 425 -1.28 -4.04 34.98
CA GLN A 425 -2.57 -4.29 35.61
C GLN A 425 -2.41 -5.16 36.87
N GLY A 426 -3.27 -4.95 37.88
CA GLY A 426 -3.33 -5.83 39.06
C GLY A 426 -2.23 -5.61 40.11
N THR A 427 -1.49 -4.51 40.05
CA THR A 427 -0.40 -4.21 41.00
C THR A 427 -0.87 -3.66 42.35
N GLY A 428 -2.18 -3.45 42.55
CA GLY A 428 -2.75 -2.81 43.75
C GLY A 428 -2.45 -1.31 43.88
N ARG A 429 -1.72 -0.73 42.92
CA ARG A 429 -1.35 0.69 42.88
C ARG A 429 -2.45 1.52 42.19
N LEU A 430 -2.81 2.64 42.79
CA LEU A 430 -3.75 3.60 42.19
C LEU A 430 -3.13 4.23 40.94
N PRO A 431 -3.81 4.19 39.78
CA PRO A 431 -3.28 4.78 38.56
C PRO A 431 -3.23 6.31 38.64
N ILE A 432 -2.30 6.92 37.92
CA ILE A 432 -2.36 8.35 37.62
C ILE A 432 -3.47 8.54 36.59
N HIS A 433 -4.50 9.31 36.94
CA HIS A 433 -5.61 9.58 36.04
C HIS A 433 -5.27 10.77 35.15
N ILE A 434 -5.12 10.53 33.85
CA ILE A 434 -4.83 11.58 32.86
C ILE A 434 -6.10 11.83 32.06
N GLU A 435 -6.68 13.01 32.22
CA GLU A 435 -7.72 13.49 31.32
C GLU A 435 -7.10 14.34 30.23
N PHE A 436 -7.43 14.11 28.96
CA PHE A 436 -6.87 14.91 27.88
C PHE A 436 -7.88 15.37 26.84
N SER A 437 -7.59 16.52 26.21
CA SER A 437 -8.31 17.04 25.05
C SER A 437 -7.40 17.02 23.82
N ARG A 438 -8.00 16.91 22.63
CA ARG A 438 -7.29 16.94 21.35
C ARG A 438 -7.47 18.27 20.66
N ARG A 439 -6.44 18.69 19.92
CA ARG A 439 -6.48 19.89 19.08
C ARG A 439 -5.75 19.65 17.76
N LEU A 440 -6.25 20.26 16.69
CA LEU A 440 -5.54 20.33 15.42
C LEU A 440 -4.54 21.49 15.45
N VAL A 441 -3.33 21.23 14.98
CA VAL A 441 -2.26 22.22 14.85
C VAL A 441 -2.57 23.07 13.60
N PRO A 442 -2.66 24.40 13.73
CA PRO A 442 -2.92 25.29 12.60
C PRO A 442 -1.78 25.28 11.58
#